data_AF-A0A1B8FDN8-F1
#
_entry.id   AF-A0A1B8FDN8-F1
#
_cell.length_a   1.000
_cell.length_b   1.000
_cell.length_c   1.000
_cell.angle_alpha   90.00
_cell.angle_beta   90.00
_cell.angle_gamma   90.00
#
_symmetry.space_group_name_H-M   'P 1'
#
loop_
_entity.id
_entity.type
_entity.pdbx_description
1 polymer ?
#
loop_
_entity_poly.entity_id
_entity_poly.type
_entity_poly.pdbx_seq_one_letter_code
_entity_poly.pdbx_strand_id
1 'polypeptide(L)'
;MVTTPGKDSWYYPVDIANDLQDFDLPEDVKAEVLNTAWEYVRCSAPQYTNWGRYVAFMQTMTISAVAEFRGKLVNVDASDNIMGYDVSATLATLFEGTSGHVDMAREFRAFLLLTADKTSDRRDGELLRRYVNALVQSPRQWFRMRDCDALVRYTMACALVSNDHDDVWFTEEQFEILGEIFITLYDAVAFFKHRSEGETHNIYAYMPEHLRVKAYRQSREILWALDAAWVHHPGRQVAINFLRLAAGPIHMMMRRYRFVEENLTIGKPETNEVISQARTNAKLWNRMDDNKRGVNDTQRYKDLLAQSDKLMFPGLAGFFESGGDGSCKDCRYRDSYGAETPHEFGGVKLCGGCKETWQVYLESLPERARKVFPEIVLVEVR
;
A
#
# COMPACT_ATOMS: atom_id res chain seq x y z
N MET A 1 -38.50 2.95 -8.97
CA MET A 1 -37.74 3.70 -9.99
C MET A 1 -36.28 3.40 -9.75
N VAL A 2 -35.64 2.68 -10.67
CA VAL A 2 -34.18 2.52 -10.66
C VAL A 2 -33.63 3.84 -11.16
N THR A 3 -33.12 4.67 -10.26
CA THR A 3 -32.32 5.84 -10.65
C THR A 3 -31.14 5.30 -11.45
N THR A 4 -31.10 5.58 -12.76
CA THR A 4 -29.88 5.41 -13.54
C THR A 4 -28.80 6.22 -12.82
N PRO A 5 -27.72 5.60 -12.31
CA PRO A 5 -26.64 6.36 -11.72
C PRO A 5 -26.18 7.40 -12.75
N GLY A 6 -26.13 8.67 -12.35
CA GLY A 6 -25.55 9.70 -13.20
C GLY A 6 -24.13 9.27 -13.60
N LYS A 7 -23.75 9.49 -14.86
CA LYS A 7 -22.38 9.21 -15.31
C LYS A 7 -21.42 10.09 -14.50
N ASP A 8 -20.48 9.47 -13.81
CA ASP A 8 -19.48 10.18 -13.00
C ASP A 8 -18.72 11.21 -13.86
N SER A 9 -18.44 12.37 -13.28
CA SER A 9 -17.56 13.37 -13.91
C SER A 9 -16.12 13.09 -13.48
N TRP A 10 -15.23 12.95 -14.45
CA TRP A 10 -13.80 12.72 -14.20
C TRP A 10 -13.05 14.04 -14.14
N TYR A 11 -12.24 14.22 -13.10
CA TYR A 11 -11.42 15.40 -12.91
C TYR A 11 -9.96 14.98 -12.78
N TYR A 12 -9.12 15.43 -13.70
CA TYR A 12 -7.68 15.34 -13.60
C TYR A 12 -7.03 16.50 -14.38
N PRO A 13 -5.80 16.90 -14.03
CA PRO A 13 -5.11 17.99 -14.72
C PRO A 13 -4.84 17.68 -16.19
N VAL A 14 -4.77 18.73 -17.01
CA VAL A 14 -4.48 18.60 -18.46
C VAL A 14 -3.10 18.00 -18.73
N ASP A 15 -2.16 18.17 -17.80
CA ASP A 15 -0.79 17.68 -17.86
C ASP A 15 -0.70 16.14 -17.96
N ILE A 16 -1.72 15.42 -17.48
CA ILE A 16 -1.82 13.95 -17.58
C ILE A 16 -2.99 13.51 -18.46
N ALA A 17 -3.68 14.42 -19.16
CA ALA A 17 -4.90 14.06 -19.88
C ALA A 17 -4.66 13.16 -21.10
N ASN A 18 -3.45 13.20 -21.65
CA ASN A 18 -3.04 12.36 -22.78
C ASN A 18 -2.20 11.16 -22.33
N ASP A 19 -2.03 10.98 -21.01
CA ASP A 19 -1.44 9.77 -20.48
C ASP A 19 -2.29 8.56 -20.89
N LEU A 20 -1.65 7.43 -21.18
CA LEU A 20 -2.29 6.19 -21.64
C LEU A 20 -3.01 6.29 -23.01
N GLN A 21 -2.94 7.40 -23.74
CA GLN A 21 -3.65 7.56 -25.02
C GLN A 21 -3.31 6.44 -26.02
N ASP A 22 -2.04 6.04 -26.07
CA ASP A 22 -1.50 5.03 -26.99
C ASP A 22 -1.61 3.60 -26.45
N PHE A 23 -2.24 3.42 -25.29
CA PHE A 23 -2.36 2.13 -24.61
C PHE A 23 -3.73 1.49 -24.84
N ASP A 24 -3.76 0.17 -25.01
CA ASP A 24 -4.97 -0.61 -25.30
C ASP A 24 -5.83 -0.83 -24.04
N LEU A 25 -6.51 0.25 -23.64
CA LEU A 25 -7.54 0.29 -22.60
C LEU A 25 -8.78 1.03 -23.12
N PRO A 26 -9.99 0.65 -22.69
CA PRO A 26 -11.18 1.45 -22.94
C PRO A 26 -11.04 2.89 -22.41
N GLU A 27 -11.57 3.87 -23.14
CA GLU A 27 -11.42 5.30 -22.81
C GLU A 27 -12.02 5.68 -21.44
N ASP A 28 -13.13 5.04 -21.05
CA ASP A 28 -13.71 5.19 -19.72
C ASP A 28 -12.80 4.66 -18.61
N VAL A 29 -12.11 3.54 -18.85
CA VAL A 29 -11.11 2.98 -17.93
C VAL A 29 -9.89 3.89 -17.84
N LYS A 30 -9.39 4.44 -18.96
CA LYS A 30 -8.28 5.41 -18.95
C LYS A 30 -8.65 6.63 -18.10
N ALA A 31 -9.82 7.22 -18.33
CA ALA A 31 -10.29 8.37 -17.57
C ALA A 31 -10.46 8.07 -16.07
N GLU A 32 -10.96 6.88 -15.72
CA GLU A 32 -11.08 6.44 -14.33
C GLU A 32 -9.72 6.24 -13.65
N VAL A 33 -8.72 5.70 -14.37
CA VAL A 33 -7.34 5.55 -13.89
C VAL A 33 -6.71 6.92 -13.60
N LEU A 34 -6.78 7.86 -14.55
CA LEU A 34 -6.22 9.20 -14.40
C LEU A 34 -6.92 9.98 -13.27
N ASN A 35 -8.24 9.86 -13.17
CA ASN A 35 -9.00 10.44 -12.05
C ASN A 35 -8.57 9.82 -10.71
N THR A 36 -8.39 8.50 -10.66
CA THR A 36 -7.94 7.80 -9.45
C THR A 36 -6.54 8.26 -9.03
N ALA A 37 -5.61 8.41 -9.97
CA ALA A 37 -4.27 8.93 -9.70
C ALA A 37 -4.33 10.35 -9.13
N TRP A 38 -5.12 11.23 -9.75
CA TRP A 38 -5.35 12.58 -9.24
C TRP A 38 -5.95 12.58 -7.83
N GLU A 39 -7.03 11.83 -7.61
CA GLU A 39 -7.70 11.69 -6.32
C GLU A 39 -6.76 11.18 -5.23
N TYR A 40 -5.90 10.23 -5.55
CA TYR A 40 -4.95 9.67 -4.60
C TYR A 40 -3.89 10.70 -4.20
N VAL A 41 -3.28 11.36 -5.19
CA VAL A 41 -2.22 12.34 -4.98
C VAL A 41 -2.75 13.55 -4.19
N ARG A 42 -3.94 14.09 -4.50
CA ARG A 42 -4.53 15.20 -3.74
C ARG A 42 -4.95 14.85 -2.32
N CYS A 43 -5.23 13.59 -2.02
CA CYS A 43 -5.52 13.15 -0.65
C CYS A 43 -4.23 12.97 0.13
N SER A 44 -3.19 12.43 -0.52
CA SER A 44 -1.93 12.08 0.12
C SER A 44 -0.96 13.25 0.26
N ALA A 45 -1.00 14.21 -0.66
CA ALA A 45 -0.20 15.42 -0.70
C ALA A 45 -1.13 16.62 -1.00
N PRO A 46 -1.98 17.05 -0.05
CA PRO A 46 -3.01 18.08 -0.28
C PRO A 46 -2.45 19.48 -0.58
N GLN A 47 -1.16 19.67 -0.34
CA GLN A 47 -0.41 20.89 -0.61
C GLN A 47 0.79 20.51 -1.48
N TYR A 48 1.18 21.43 -2.36
CA TYR A 48 2.36 21.31 -3.21
C TYR A 48 2.84 22.70 -3.62
N THR A 49 4.16 22.84 -3.78
CA THR A 49 4.82 24.03 -4.31
C THR A 49 5.55 23.72 -5.62
N ASN A 50 5.81 22.43 -5.89
CA ASN A 50 6.50 21.95 -7.08
C ASN A 50 5.56 21.14 -7.97
N TRP A 51 4.93 21.81 -8.95
CA TRP A 51 3.97 21.16 -9.86
C TRP A 51 4.59 20.05 -10.71
N GLY A 52 5.84 20.22 -11.16
CA GLY A 52 6.52 19.22 -11.99
C GLY A 52 6.70 17.88 -11.26
N ARG A 53 7.16 17.93 -10.01
CA ARG A 53 7.24 16.75 -9.14
C ARG A 53 5.87 16.19 -8.79
N TYR A 54 4.89 17.05 -8.59
CA TYR A 54 3.51 16.63 -8.33
C TYR A 54 2.89 15.90 -9.54
N VAL A 55 3.20 16.32 -10.77
CA VAL A 55 2.84 15.62 -12.01
C VAL A 55 3.55 14.28 -12.12
N ALA A 56 4.86 14.22 -11.85
CA ALA A 56 5.59 12.95 -11.81
C ALA A 56 5.01 11.99 -10.75
N PHE A 57 4.57 12.51 -9.61
CA PHE A 57 3.89 11.71 -8.59
C PHE A 57 2.56 11.15 -9.13
N MET A 58 1.74 11.96 -9.80
CA MET A 58 0.53 11.49 -10.49
C MET A 58 0.82 10.40 -11.51
N GLN A 59 1.89 10.54 -12.31
CA GLN A 59 2.29 9.52 -13.29
C GLN A 59 2.64 8.20 -12.60
N THR A 60 3.37 8.24 -11.49
CA THR A 60 3.63 7.00 -10.71
C THR A 60 2.35 6.39 -10.15
N MET A 61 1.38 7.21 -9.71
CA MET A 61 0.07 6.72 -9.24
C MET A 61 -0.79 6.18 -10.38
N THR A 62 -0.67 6.70 -11.61
CA THR A 62 -1.30 6.12 -12.81
C THR A 62 -0.79 4.70 -13.05
N ILE A 63 0.54 4.50 -12.99
CA ILE A 63 1.15 3.17 -13.11
C ILE A 63 0.66 2.26 -11.98
N SER A 64 0.66 2.75 -10.73
CA SER A 64 0.19 1.99 -9.58
C SER A 64 -1.27 1.58 -9.69
N ALA A 65 -2.15 2.49 -10.11
CA ALA A 65 -3.56 2.21 -10.28
C ALA A 65 -3.76 1.06 -11.27
N VAL A 66 -3.07 1.06 -12.42
CA VAL A 66 -3.13 -0.07 -13.37
C VAL A 66 -2.55 -1.35 -12.80
N ALA A 67 -1.41 -1.26 -12.08
CA ALA A 67 -0.81 -2.42 -11.42
C ALA A 67 -1.79 -3.08 -10.44
N GLU A 68 -2.62 -2.31 -9.72
CA GLU A 68 -3.55 -2.83 -8.71
C GLU A 68 -4.79 -3.57 -9.25
N PHE A 69 -5.17 -3.37 -10.52
CA PHE A 69 -6.33 -4.08 -11.10
C PHE A 69 -6.03 -4.90 -12.35
N ARG A 70 -4.92 -4.61 -13.04
CA ARG A 70 -4.56 -5.25 -14.30
C ARG A 70 -3.05 -5.37 -14.46
N GLY A 71 -2.40 -6.00 -13.49
CA GLY A 71 -0.95 -6.18 -13.40
C GLY A 71 -0.29 -6.87 -14.59
N LYS A 72 -1.06 -7.57 -15.45
CA LYS A 72 -0.52 -8.14 -16.69
C LYS A 72 0.09 -7.10 -17.63
N LEU A 73 -0.30 -5.82 -17.49
CA LEU A 73 0.21 -4.69 -18.28
C LEU A 73 1.48 -4.07 -17.70
N VAL A 74 1.87 -4.48 -16.49
CA VAL A 74 3.03 -3.96 -15.76
C VAL A 74 4.05 -5.07 -15.63
N ASN A 75 5.20 -4.89 -16.26
CA ASN A 75 6.33 -5.82 -16.23
C ASN A 75 7.63 -5.04 -15.98
N VAL A 76 7.92 -4.81 -14.70
CA VAL A 76 9.07 -4.03 -14.23
C VAL A 76 10.39 -4.81 -14.34
N ASP A 77 10.32 -6.15 -14.45
CA ASP A 77 11.50 -7.00 -14.65
C ASP A 77 11.98 -7.07 -16.10
N ALA A 78 11.11 -6.81 -17.08
CA ALA A 78 11.47 -6.81 -18.50
C ALA A 78 11.92 -5.44 -19.03
N SER A 79 11.29 -4.36 -18.57
CA SER A 79 11.48 -3.01 -19.13
C SER A 79 11.25 -1.94 -18.07
N ASP A 80 12.01 -0.86 -18.20
CA ASP A 80 11.78 0.36 -17.41
C ASP A 80 10.79 1.32 -18.11
N ASN A 81 10.49 1.08 -19.39
CA ASN A 81 9.35 1.68 -20.06
C ASN A 81 8.09 0.85 -19.76
N ILE A 82 7.18 1.41 -18.97
CA ILE A 82 5.92 0.78 -18.56
C ILE A 82 4.77 1.67 -19.04
N MET A 83 3.94 1.15 -19.94
CA MET A 83 2.76 1.86 -20.49
C MET A 83 3.09 3.25 -21.07
N GLY A 84 4.27 3.41 -21.67
CA GLY A 84 4.72 4.68 -22.25
C GLY A 84 5.47 5.59 -21.26
N TYR A 85 5.50 5.25 -19.97
CA TYR A 85 6.30 5.96 -18.96
C TYR A 85 7.70 5.38 -18.87
N ASP A 86 8.71 6.23 -18.94
CA ASP A 86 10.07 5.89 -18.50
C ASP A 86 10.13 6.00 -16.96
N VAL A 87 10.06 4.87 -16.27
CA VAL A 87 9.95 4.82 -14.81
C VAL A 87 11.17 5.45 -14.14
N SER A 88 12.39 5.23 -14.65
CA SER A 88 13.59 5.87 -14.12
C SER A 88 13.55 7.37 -14.30
N ALA A 89 13.15 7.88 -15.47
CA ALA A 89 13.06 9.32 -15.70
C ALA A 89 11.99 9.98 -14.82
N THR A 90 10.83 9.34 -14.65
CA THR A 90 9.77 9.82 -13.75
C THR A 90 10.25 9.85 -12.30
N LEU A 91 10.95 8.80 -11.84
CA LEU A 91 11.50 8.75 -10.48
C LEU A 91 12.66 9.73 -10.27
N ALA A 92 13.49 9.97 -11.28
CA ALA A 92 14.52 11.00 -11.25
C ALA A 92 13.88 12.39 -11.14
N THR A 93 12.80 12.65 -11.88
CA THR A 93 12.03 13.89 -11.75
C THR A 93 11.57 14.12 -10.30
N LEU A 94 11.11 13.07 -9.62
CA LEU A 94 10.69 13.12 -8.22
C LEU A 94 11.85 13.34 -7.25
N PHE A 95 12.91 12.54 -7.36
CA PHE A 95 13.85 12.35 -6.27
C PHE A 95 15.31 12.68 -6.59
N GLU A 96 15.67 13.02 -7.84
CA GLU A 96 17.04 13.40 -8.15
C GLU A 96 17.49 14.58 -7.26
N GLY A 97 18.69 14.46 -6.70
CA GLY A 97 19.24 15.40 -5.73
C GLY A 97 18.84 15.16 -4.26
N THR A 98 17.87 14.28 -3.99
CA THR A 98 17.48 13.91 -2.61
C THR A 98 18.30 12.74 -2.07
N SER A 99 18.38 12.63 -0.74
CA SER A 99 19.14 11.56 -0.06
C SER A 99 18.55 10.16 -0.27
N GLY A 100 17.25 10.04 -0.53
CA GLY A 100 16.59 8.75 -0.72
C GLY A 100 16.19 8.42 -2.15
N HIS A 101 16.77 9.08 -3.16
CA HIS A 101 16.50 8.77 -4.57
C HIS A 101 16.60 7.28 -4.88
N VAL A 102 17.73 6.65 -4.55
CA VAL A 102 17.98 5.25 -4.86
C VAL A 102 16.98 4.35 -4.12
N ASP A 103 16.71 4.64 -2.84
CA ASP A 103 15.83 3.82 -2.03
C ASP A 103 14.37 3.93 -2.48
N MET A 104 13.85 5.13 -2.75
CA MET A 104 12.47 5.31 -3.24
C MET A 104 12.27 4.73 -4.65
N ALA A 105 13.31 4.77 -5.48
CA ALA A 105 13.28 4.12 -6.78
C ALA A 105 13.17 2.59 -6.65
N ARG A 106 13.81 2.01 -5.63
CA ARG A 106 13.69 0.57 -5.31
C ARG A 106 12.36 0.25 -4.62
N GLU A 107 11.85 1.10 -3.73
CA GLU A 107 10.51 0.95 -3.13
C GLU A 107 9.44 0.85 -4.21
N PHE A 108 9.45 1.78 -5.16
CA PHE A 108 8.44 1.82 -6.20
C PHE A 108 8.50 0.58 -7.11
N ARG A 109 9.71 0.15 -7.49
CA ARG A 109 9.89 -1.08 -8.28
C ARG A 109 9.46 -2.33 -7.52
N ALA A 110 9.75 -2.40 -6.23
CA ALA A 110 9.35 -3.52 -5.38
C ALA A 110 7.82 -3.59 -5.27
N PHE A 111 7.15 -2.44 -5.09
CA PHE A 111 5.69 -2.35 -5.14
C PHE A 111 5.15 -2.83 -6.48
N LEU A 112 5.65 -2.31 -7.62
CA LEU A 112 5.16 -2.70 -8.94
C LEU A 112 5.35 -4.19 -9.18
N LEU A 113 6.49 -4.75 -8.79
CA LEU A 113 6.80 -6.18 -8.94
C LEU A 113 5.77 -7.05 -8.23
N LEU A 114 5.47 -6.74 -6.97
CA LEU A 114 4.57 -7.54 -6.13
C LEU A 114 3.11 -7.34 -6.52
N THR A 115 2.69 -6.09 -6.68
CA THR A 115 1.30 -5.73 -7.00
C THR A 115 0.92 -6.21 -8.40
N ALA A 116 1.83 -6.15 -9.38
CA ALA A 116 1.54 -6.65 -10.72
C ALA A 116 1.40 -8.18 -10.78
N ASP A 117 2.20 -8.93 -10.01
CA ASP A 117 2.03 -10.38 -9.90
C ASP A 117 0.71 -10.73 -9.20
N LYS A 118 0.36 -10.01 -8.13
CA LYS A 118 -0.90 -10.16 -7.38
C LYS A 118 -2.17 -10.06 -8.23
N THR A 119 -2.15 -9.23 -9.27
CA THR A 119 -3.34 -8.84 -10.06
C THR A 119 -3.28 -9.34 -11.51
N SER A 120 -2.39 -10.30 -11.78
CA SER A 120 -2.23 -10.93 -13.09
C SER A 120 -2.34 -12.45 -13.01
N ASP A 121 -2.14 -13.12 -14.14
CA ASP A 121 -1.98 -14.57 -14.25
C ASP A 121 -0.70 -15.09 -13.57
N ARG A 122 0.23 -14.21 -13.18
CA ARG A 122 1.45 -14.54 -12.45
C ARG A 122 1.22 -14.74 -10.94
N ARG A 123 0.00 -14.53 -10.45
CA ARG A 123 -0.36 -14.69 -9.03
C ARG A 123 -0.11 -16.09 -8.46
N ASP A 124 -0.05 -17.11 -9.32
CA ASP A 124 0.25 -18.50 -8.93
C ASP A 124 1.76 -18.81 -8.99
N GLY A 125 2.57 -17.78 -9.23
CA GLY A 125 4.01 -17.87 -9.32
C GLY A 125 4.70 -17.97 -7.96
N GLU A 126 5.92 -18.49 -7.98
CA GLU A 126 6.75 -18.66 -6.79
C GLU A 126 7.01 -17.34 -6.02
N LEU A 127 7.09 -16.21 -6.73
CA LEU A 127 7.30 -14.90 -6.10
C LEU A 127 6.18 -14.55 -5.11
N LEU A 128 4.91 -14.57 -5.54
CA LEU A 128 3.80 -14.17 -4.68
C LEU A 128 3.64 -15.15 -3.50
N ARG A 129 3.88 -16.44 -3.74
CA ARG A 129 3.86 -17.45 -2.67
C ARG A 129 4.93 -17.18 -1.61
N ARG A 130 6.19 -16.94 -2.03
CA ARG A 130 7.30 -16.60 -1.12
C ARG A 130 7.03 -15.30 -0.37
N TYR A 131 6.47 -14.30 -1.07
CA TYR A 131 6.08 -13.03 -0.49
C TYR A 131 5.06 -13.22 0.64
N VAL A 132 3.94 -13.93 0.39
CA VAL A 132 2.91 -14.16 1.41
C VAL A 132 3.40 -15.05 2.56
N ASN A 133 4.27 -16.03 2.29
CA ASN A 133 4.94 -16.81 3.35
C ASN A 133 5.78 -15.90 4.25
N ALA A 134 6.53 -14.99 3.65
CA ALA A 134 7.45 -14.13 4.38
C ALA A 134 6.74 -13.13 5.30
N LEU A 135 5.49 -12.74 5.00
CA LEU A 135 4.70 -11.81 5.83
C LEU A 135 4.64 -12.21 7.31
N VAL A 136 4.56 -13.51 7.61
CA VAL A 136 4.31 -13.96 8.99
C VAL A 136 5.56 -14.28 9.80
N GLN A 137 6.76 -14.03 9.26
CA GLN A 137 8.01 -14.33 9.96
C GLN A 137 8.17 -13.51 11.24
N SER A 138 7.90 -12.20 11.17
CA SER A 138 7.86 -11.33 12.33
C SER A 138 6.94 -10.14 12.08
N PRO A 139 6.32 -9.54 13.12
CA PRO A 139 5.49 -8.35 12.96
C PRO A 139 6.25 -7.16 12.37
N ARG A 140 7.51 -6.95 12.76
CA ARG A 140 8.36 -5.87 12.21
C ARG A 140 8.55 -6.01 10.71
N GLN A 141 8.90 -7.22 10.26
CA GLN A 141 9.05 -7.53 8.83
C GLN A 141 7.73 -7.36 8.09
N TRP A 142 6.62 -7.80 8.68
CA TRP A 142 5.30 -7.61 8.09
C TRP A 142 5.02 -6.13 7.82
N PHE A 143 5.24 -5.26 8.80
CA PHE A 143 5.03 -3.82 8.63
C PHE A 143 5.94 -3.25 7.55
N ARG A 144 7.19 -3.71 7.46
CA ARG A 144 8.11 -3.25 6.41
C ARG A 144 7.69 -3.66 5.00
N MET A 145 7.18 -4.88 4.84
CA MET A 145 6.64 -5.38 3.57
C MET A 145 5.35 -4.66 3.21
N ARG A 146 4.45 -4.46 4.19
CA ARG A 146 3.19 -3.71 4.01
C ARG A 146 3.44 -2.24 3.70
N ASP A 147 4.45 -1.62 4.27
CA ASP A 147 4.87 -0.24 3.99
C ASP A 147 5.21 -0.08 2.50
N CYS A 148 5.95 -1.02 1.92
CA CYS A 148 6.20 -1.06 0.48
C CYS A 148 4.92 -1.33 -0.33
N ASP A 149 4.14 -2.35 0.02
CA ASP A 149 2.92 -2.76 -0.70
C ASP A 149 1.81 -1.70 -0.67
N ALA A 150 1.74 -0.90 0.40
CA ALA A 150 0.83 0.24 0.54
C ALA A 150 1.47 1.58 0.14
N LEU A 151 2.71 1.56 -0.38
CA LEU A 151 3.48 2.75 -0.79
C LEU A 151 3.57 3.84 0.29
N VAL A 152 3.69 3.48 1.57
CA VAL A 152 3.55 4.46 2.66
C VAL A 152 4.74 5.42 2.69
N ARG A 153 5.97 4.91 2.88
CA ARG A 153 7.17 5.75 2.87
C ARG A 153 7.41 6.43 1.52
N TYR A 154 7.09 5.73 0.43
CA TYR A 154 7.20 6.26 -0.92
C TYR A 154 6.30 7.48 -1.12
N THR A 155 5.02 7.36 -0.75
CA THR A 155 4.05 8.46 -0.87
C THR A 155 4.40 9.62 0.05
N MET A 156 4.87 9.33 1.26
CA MET A 156 5.35 10.36 2.18
C MET A 156 6.54 11.13 1.59
N ALA A 157 7.48 10.44 0.97
CA ALA A 157 8.61 11.05 0.26
C ALA A 157 8.14 11.89 -0.93
N CYS A 158 7.21 11.38 -1.75
CA CYS A 158 6.59 12.14 -2.84
C CYS A 158 5.92 13.43 -2.34
N ALA A 159 5.21 13.38 -1.21
CA ALA A 159 4.58 14.55 -0.62
C ALA A 159 5.63 15.60 -0.19
N LEU A 160 6.74 15.17 0.42
CA LEU A 160 7.83 16.06 0.83
C LEU A 160 8.48 16.77 -0.37
N VAL A 161 8.91 16.02 -1.38
CA VAL A 161 9.60 16.59 -2.55
C VAL A 161 8.67 17.43 -3.43
N SER A 162 7.36 17.16 -3.43
CA SER A 162 6.37 17.99 -4.10
C SER A 162 6.11 19.33 -3.37
N ASN A 163 6.57 19.46 -2.12
CA ASN A 163 6.56 20.69 -1.33
C ASN A 163 7.97 21.27 -1.12
N ASP A 164 8.93 20.90 -1.98
CA ASP A 164 10.32 21.38 -1.95
C ASP A 164 11.04 21.14 -0.59
N HIS A 165 10.65 20.09 0.14
CA HIS A 165 11.29 19.67 1.40
C HIS A 165 12.31 18.55 1.19
N ASP A 166 13.26 18.79 0.28
CA ASP A 166 14.27 17.81 -0.17
C ASP A 166 15.27 17.42 0.92
N ASP A 167 15.40 18.27 1.95
CA ASP A 167 16.29 18.12 3.10
C ASP A 167 15.64 17.34 4.26
N VAL A 168 14.31 17.13 4.22
CA VAL A 168 13.59 16.37 5.23
C VAL A 168 13.55 14.91 4.83
N TRP A 169 14.39 14.10 5.48
CA TRP A 169 14.41 12.65 5.28
C TRP A 169 14.41 11.92 6.62
N PHE A 170 13.50 10.97 6.77
CA PHE A 170 13.38 10.19 8.00
C PHE A 170 14.43 9.07 8.03
N THR A 171 14.87 8.72 9.23
CA THR A 171 15.66 7.50 9.48
C THR A 171 14.80 6.25 9.28
N GLU A 172 15.42 5.08 9.14
CA GLU A 172 14.67 3.82 8.97
C GLU A 172 13.74 3.56 10.16
N GLU A 173 14.20 3.76 11.39
CA GLU A 173 13.38 3.58 12.59
C GLU A 173 12.19 4.54 12.63
N GLN A 174 12.36 5.76 12.11
CA GLN A 174 11.27 6.72 11.98
C GLN A 174 10.27 6.28 10.91
N PHE A 175 10.73 5.83 9.74
CA PHE A 175 9.85 5.28 8.71
C PHE A 175 9.08 4.04 9.21
N GLU A 176 9.72 3.16 9.97
CA GLU A 176 9.05 1.98 10.55
C GLU A 176 7.86 2.39 11.44
N ILE A 177 8.05 3.36 12.35
CA ILE A 177 6.99 3.81 13.25
C ILE A 177 5.89 4.56 12.49
N LEU A 178 6.24 5.47 11.57
CA LEU A 178 5.26 6.23 10.79
C LEU A 178 4.45 5.29 9.87
N GLY A 179 5.13 4.29 9.27
CA GLY A 179 4.51 3.23 8.47
C GLY A 179 3.54 2.39 9.30
N GLU A 180 3.96 1.94 10.49
CA GLU A 180 3.10 1.17 11.40
C GLU A 180 1.86 1.94 11.83
N ILE A 181 1.99 3.24 12.13
CA ILE A 181 0.85 4.13 12.44
C ILE A 181 -0.10 4.21 11.24
N PHE A 182 0.43 4.52 10.05
CA PHE A 182 -0.37 4.64 8.84
C PHE A 182 -1.17 3.36 8.57
N ILE A 183 -0.45 2.23 8.53
CA ILE A 183 -1.02 0.93 8.16
C ILE A 183 -2.10 0.53 9.15
N THR A 184 -1.86 0.71 10.45
CA THR A 184 -2.83 0.37 11.49
C THR A 184 -4.12 1.18 11.34
N LEU A 185 -4.01 2.48 11.06
CA LEU A 185 -5.18 3.34 10.85
C LEU A 185 -5.90 3.01 9.54
N TYR A 186 -5.16 2.78 8.45
CA TYR A 186 -5.70 2.52 7.11
C TYR A 186 -6.45 1.20 7.08
N ASP A 187 -5.82 0.13 7.54
CA ASP A 187 -6.37 -1.21 7.51
C ASP A 187 -7.61 -1.37 8.41
N ALA A 188 -7.78 -0.50 9.41
CA ALA A 188 -8.96 -0.47 10.26
C ALA A 188 -10.20 -0.03 9.48
N VAL A 189 -10.05 1.01 8.66
CA VAL A 189 -11.12 1.55 7.81
C VAL A 189 -11.34 0.64 6.61
N ALA A 190 -10.25 0.10 6.05
CA ALA A 190 -10.29 -0.82 4.92
C ALA A 190 -10.70 -2.25 5.28
N PHE A 191 -10.98 -2.56 6.56
CA PHE A 191 -11.13 -3.94 7.06
C PHE A 191 -12.05 -4.83 6.20
N PHE A 192 -13.29 -4.41 5.97
CA PHE A 192 -14.26 -5.19 5.17
C PHE A 192 -13.97 -5.13 3.67
N LYS A 193 -13.43 -4.01 3.17
CA LYS A 193 -12.96 -3.92 1.78
C LYS A 193 -11.85 -4.95 1.52
N HIS A 194 -10.83 -5.00 2.36
CA HIS A 194 -9.72 -5.96 2.24
C HIS A 194 -10.21 -7.42 2.35
N ARG A 195 -11.22 -7.71 3.19
CA ARG A 195 -11.90 -9.03 3.17
C ARG A 195 -12.64 -9.31 1.86
N SER A 196 -13.30 -8.29 1.28
CA SER A 196 -13.94 -8.38 -0.04
C SER A 196 -12.96 -8.67 -1.16
N GLU A 197 -11.74 -8.17 -1.04
CA GLU A 197 -10.65 -8.34 -2.02
C GLU A 197 -9.87 -9.64 -1.79
N GLY A 198 -10.10 -10.34 -0.68
CA GLY A 198 -9.27 -11.49 -0.30
C GLY A 198 -7.83 -11.09 -0.01
N GLU A 199 -7.62 -9.87 0.48
CA GLU A 199 -6.32 -9.27 0.76
C GLU A 199 -5.49 -10.15 1.70
N THR A 200 -4.20 -10.25 1.41
CA THR A 200 -3.22 -10.98 2.22
C THR A 200 -2.49 -10.06 3.21
N HIS A 201 -2.62 -8.74 3.06
CA HIS A 201 -1.87 -7.70 3.77
C HIS A 201 -2.71 -6.78 4.66
N ASN A 202 -3.67 -7.30 5.42
CA ASN A 202 -4.37 -6.49 6.44
C ASN A 202 -3.90 -6.88 7.85
N ILE A 203 -3.43 -5.91 8.65
CA ILE A 203 -2.91 -6.17 10.01
C ILE A 203 -3.93 -6.86 10.92
N TYR A 204 -5.22 -6.56 10.73
CA TYR A 204 -6.31 -7.10 11.53
C TYR A 204 -6.59 -8.59 11.26
N ALA A 205 -5.96 -9.17 10.23
CA ALA A 205 -5.92 -10.62 9.99
C ALA A 205 -4.92 -11.35 10.90
N TYR A 206 -3.85 -10.66 11.32
CA TYR A 206 -2.71 -11.23 12.05
C TYR A 206 -2.78 -10.92 13.56
N MET A 207 -3.37 -9.78 13.93
CA MET A 207 -3.50 -9.39 15.33
C MET A 207 -4.65 -10.12 16.07
N PRO A 208 -4.53 -10.38 17.38
CA PRO A 208 -5.64 -10.81 18.20
C PRO A 208 -6.82 -9.83 18.17
N GLU A 209 -8.04 -10.36 18.06
CA GLU A 209 -9.26 -9.56 17.89
C GLU A 209 -9.50 -8.56 19.04
N HIS A 210 -9.21 -8.96 20.28
CA HIS A 210 -9.41 -8.10 21.45
C HIS A 210 -8.48 -6.87 21.49
N LEU A 211 -7.41 -6.84 20.68
CA LEU A 211 -6.46 -5.72 20.61
C LEU A 211 -6.79 -4.69 19.54
N ARG A 212 -7.70 -4.99 18.62
CA ARG A 212 -7.99 -4.18 17.42
C ARG A 212 -8.28 -2.71 17.75
N VAL A 213 -9.15 -2.48 18.74
CA VAL A 213 -9.52 -1.13 19.20
C VAL A 213 -8.36 -0.44 19.89
N LYS A 214 -7.61 -1.17 20.73
CA LYS A 214 -6.45 -0.64 21.46
C LYS A 214 -5.35 -0.18 20.49
N ALA A 215 -5.01 -1.01 19.50
CA ALA A 215 -3.99 -0.72 18.49
C ALA A 215 -4.34 0.51 17.64
N TYR A 216 -5.60 0.61 17.19
CA TYR A 216 -6.09 1.80 16.48
C TYR A 216 -5.94 3.06 17.33
N ARG A 217 -6.44 2.99 18.58
CA ARG A 217 -6.38 4.12 19.51
C ARG A 217 -4.94 4.57 19.78
N GLN A 218 -4.03 3.64 20.06
CA GLN A 218 -2.62 3.94 20.31
C GLN A 218 -1.96 4.61 19.10
N SER A 219 -2.17 4.07 17.90
CA SER A 219 -1.63 4.66 16.66
C SER A 219 -2.12 6.09 16.44
N ARG A 220 -3.42 6.33 16.68
CA ARG A 220 -4.02 7.66 16.58
C ARG A 220 -3.46 8.63 17.61
N GLU A 221 -3.33 8.22 18.86
CA GLU A 221 -2.80 9.05 19.95
C GLU A 221 -1.33 9.42 19.72
N ILE A 222 -0.53 8.48 19.20
CA ILE A 222 0.86 8.75 18.81
C ILE A 222 0.91 9.75 17.65
N LEU A 223 0.05 9.59 16.63
CA LEU A 223 -0.05 10.55 15.52
C LEU A 223 -0.41 11.96 16.02
N TRP A 224 -1.35 12.08 16.96
CA TRP A 224 -1.72 13.37 17.54
C TRP A 224 -0.58 14.00 18.33
N ALA A 225 0.18 13.20 19.08
CA ALA A 225 1.35 13.71 19.79
C ALA A 225 2.47 14.17 18.84
N LEU A 226 2.70 13.44 17.75
CA LEU A 226 3.62 13.86 16.69
C LEU A 226 3.17 15.16 16.01
N ASP A 227 1.88 15.30 15.72
CA ASP A 227 1.31 16.52 15.14
C ASP A 227 1.58 17.74 16.04
N ALA A 228 1.28 17.61 17.33
CA ALA A 228 1.54 18.66 18.32
C ALA A 228 3.05 18.96 18.45
N ALA A 229 3.91 17.94 18.50
CA ALA A 229 5.35 18.11 18.63
C ALA A 229 5.98 18.77 17.38
N TRP A 230 5.40 18.57 16.20
CA TRP A 230 5.94 19.06 14.94
C TRP A 230 5.25 20.31 14.40
N VAL A 231 4.43 21.00 15.18
CA VAL A 231 3.63 22.16 14.73
C VAL A 231 4.47 23.29 14.10
N HIS A 232 5.73 23.43 14.51
CA HIS A 232 6.65 24.45 13.99
C HIS A 232 7.70 23.89 13.00
N HIS A 233 7.47 22.69 12.46
CA HIS A 233 8.35 22.03 11.50
C HIS A 233 7.63 21.80 10.15
N PRO A 234 7.70 22.74 9.19
CA PRO A 234 6.90 22.69 7.96
C PRO A 234 6.99 21.38 7.16
N GLY A 235 8.20 20.86 6.92
CA GLY A 235 8.34 19.58 6.20
C GLY A 235 7.80 18.38 7.00
N ARG A 236 7.92 18.38 8.33
CA ARG A 236 7.30 17.34 9.16
C ARG A 236 5.77 17.46 9.16
N GLN A 237 5.23 18.67 9.06
CA GLN A 237 3.79 18.89 8.88
C GLN A 237 3.26 18.34 7.55
N VAL A 238 4.06 18.33 6.48
CA VAL A 238 3.70 17.63 5.23
C VAL A 238 3.52 16.13 5.46
N ALA A 239 4.45 15.48 6.19
CA ALA A 239 4.31 14.07 6.56
C ALA A 239 3.10 13.80 7.46
N ILE A 240 2.81 14.69 8.42
CA ILE A 240 1.60 14.61 9.24
C ILE A 240 0.32 14.73 8.41
N ASN A 241 0.27 15.66 7.46
CA ASN A 241 -0.88 15.83 6.58
C ASN A 241 -1.12 14.59 5.71
N PHE A 242 -0.05 13.99 5.17
CA PHE A 242 -0.13 12.69 4.52
C PHE A 242 -0.74 11.63 5.44
N LEU A 243 -0.16 11.40 6.62
CA LEU A 243 -0.63 10.39 7.56
C LEU A 243 -2.09 10.62 7.98
N ARG A 244 -2.48 11.87 8.26
CA ARG A 244 -3.84 12.21 8.70
C ARG A 244 -4.88 11.96 7.63
N LEU A 245 -4.61 12.32 6.38
CA LEU A 245 -5.59 12.22 5.29
C LEU A 245 -5.58 10.86 4.63
N ALA A 246 -4.40 10.30 4.37
CA ALA A 246 -4.26 9.05 3.64
C ALA A 246 -4.47 7.81 4.51
N ALA A 247 -4.18 7.84 5.81
CA ALA A 247 -4.31 6.64 6.67
C ALA A 247 -5.75 6.28 7.07
N GLY A 248 -6.78 6.90 6.50
CA GLY A 248 -8.16 6.57 6.86
C GLY A 248 -9.19 7.44 6.13
N PRO A 249 -9.13 8.78 6.26
CA PRO A 249 -10.07 9.67 5.59
C PRO A 249 -10.12 9.53 4.06
N ILE A 250 -9.04 9.06 3.43
CA ILE A 250 -9.00 8.74 2.00
C ILE A 250 -10.16 7.85 1.55
N HIS A 251 -10.63 6.95 2.41
CA HIS A 251 -11.78 6.07 2.18
C HIS A 251 -13.13 6.79 2.05
N MET A 252 -13.20 8.04 2.49
CA MET A 252 -14.36 8.91 2.34
C MET A 252 -14.19 9.91 1.19
N MET A 253 -12.95 10.18 0.79
CA MET A 253 -12.61 11.27 -0.13
C MET A 253 -12.44 10.83 -1.59
N MET A 254 -12.09 9.57 -1.83
CA MET A 254 -11.93 9.05 -3.20
C MET A 254 -13.14 8.23 -3.65
N ARG A 255 -13.49 8.35 -4.94
CA ARG A 255 -14.58 7.58 -5.56
C ARG A 255 -14.25 6.09 -5.65
N ARG A 256 -12.96 5.75 -5.64
CA ARG A 256 -12.50 4.36 -5.53
C ARG A 256 -13.09 3.64 -4.31
N TYR A 257 -13.52 4.35 -3.27
CA TYR A 257 -14.13 3.75 -2.08
C TYR A 257 -15.66 3.89 -2.06
N ARG A 258 -16.32 3.11 -1.20
CA ARG A 258 -17.78 2.92 -1.25
C ARG A 258 -18.57 3.73 -0.25
N PHE A 259 -17.94 4.65 0.48
CA PHE A 259 -18.59 5.42 1.56
C PHE A 259 -19.95 6.02 1.15
N VAL A 260 -20.01 6.73 0.01
CA VAL A 260 -21.25 7.35 -0.48
C VAL A 260 -22.28 6.31 -0.95
N GLU A 261 -21.83 5.29 -1.68
CA GLU A 261 -22.69 4.19 -2.16
C GLU A 261 -23.25 3.34 -1.03
N GLU A 262 -22.55 3.31 0.10
CA GLU A 262 -22.95 2.63 1.32
C GLU A 262 -23.77 3.52 2.24
N ASN A 263 -24.47 4.53 1.70
CA ASN A 263 -25.31 5.45 2.46
C ASN A 263 -24.51 6.15 3.57
N LEU A 264 -23.36 6.73 3.19
CA LEU A 264 -22.48 7.48 4.07
C LEU A 264 -22.02 6.65 5.29
N THR A 265 -21.77 5.36 5.08
CA THR A 265 -21.36 4.43 6.14
C THR A 265 -19.95 3.93 5.87
N ILE A 266 -19.10 3.96 6.91
CA ILE A 266 -17.78 3.36 6.88
C ILE A 266 -17.87 1.96 7.46
N GLY A 267 -17.25 1.00 6.78
CA GLY A 267 -17.08 -0.35 7.30
C GLY A 267 -18.36 -1.19 7.29
N LYS A 268 -19.16 -1.10 6.23
CA LYS A 268 -20.20 -2.12 6.03
C LYS A 268 -19.54 -3.46 5.69
N PRO A 269 -20.03 -4.58 6.25
CA PRO A 269 -19.63 -5.90 5.81
C PRO A 269 -19.93 -6.09 4.33
N GLU A 270 -19.02 -6.80 3.67
CA GLU A 270 -19.13 -7.15 2.27
C GLU A 270 -20.33 -8.04 1.97
N THR A 271 -20.96 -7.83 0.82
CA THR A 271 -22.03 -8.69 0.30
C THR A 271 -21.52 -9.48 -0.90
N ASN A 272 -22.28 -10.50 -1.34
CA ASN A 272 -21.97 -11.23 -2.58
C ASN A 272 -21.85 -10.31 -3.80
N GLU A 273 -22.63 -9.22 -3.82
CA GLU A 273 -22.55 -8.21 -4.88
C GLU A 273 -21.20 -7.48 -4.85
N VAL A 274 -20.73 -7.06 -3.67
CA VAL A 274 -19.43 -6.39 -3.49
C VAL A 274 -18.28 -7.31 -3.91
N ILE A 275 -18.36 -8.58 -3.53
CA ILE A 275 -17.39 -9.59 -3.93
C ILE A 275 -17.39 -9.75 -5.45
N SER A 276 -18.57 -9.78 -6.09
CA SER A 276 -18.69 -9.85 -7.55
C SER A 276 -18.09 -8.62 -8.23
N GLN A 277 -18.33 -7.42 -7.69
CA GLN A 277 -17.76 -6.16 -8.19
C GLN A 277 -16.22 -6.18 -8.18
N ALA A 278 -15.61 -6.69 -7.10
CA ALA A 278 -14.16 -6.82 -7.00
C ALA A 278 -13.58 -7.83 -8.01
N ARG A 279 -14.35 -8.88 -8.40
CA ARG A 279 -13.93 -9.83 -9.46
C ARG A 279 -13.99 -9.25 -10.87
N THR A 280 -14.90 -8.30 -11.11
CA THR A 280 -15.08 -7.65 -12.41
C THR A 280 -14.33 -6.32 -12.51
N ASN A 281 -13.40 -6.07 -11.60
CA ASN A 281 -12.64 -4.82 -11.49
C ASN A 281 -13.46 -3.53 -11.44
N ALA A 282 -14.67 -3.59 -10.87
CA ALA A 282 -15.45 -2.38 -10.64
C ALA A 282 -14.66 -1.44 -9.71
N LYS A 283 -14.61 -0.15 -10.05
CA LYS A 283 -13.79 0.85 -9.34
C LYS A 283 -12.29 0.54 -9.34
N LEU A 284 -11.80 -0.20 -10.33
CA LEU A 284 -10.42 -0.67 -10.40
C LEU A 284 -10.04 -1.55 -9.20
N TRP A 285 -11.00 -2.24 -8.58
CA TRP A 285 -10.70 -3.18 -7.50
C TRP A 285 -10.18 -4.50 -8.04
N ASN A 286 -9.47 -5.27 -7.25
CA ASN A 286 -9.09 -6.62 -7.62
C ASN A 286 -9.37 -7.59 -6.48
N ARG A 287 -9.84 -8.78 -6.82
CA ARG A 287 -10.06 -9.85 -5.85
C ARG A 287 -9.10 -11.01 -6.08
N MET A 288 -8.48 -11.46 -4.99
CA MET A 288 -7.72 -12.70 -4.92
C MET A 288 -8.57 -13.82 -4.35
N ASP A 289 -8.99 -14.73 -5.22
CA ASP A 289 -9.56 -16.02 -4.84
C ASP A 289 -8.49 -17.11 -4.95
N ASP A 290 -8.51 -18.08 -4.02
CA ASP A 290 -7.69 -19.29 -4.16
C ASP A 290 -8.11 -20.06 -5.42
N ASN A 291 -7.14 -20.43 -6.26
CA ASN A 291 -7.39 -21.14 -7.50
C ASN A 291 -6.78 -22.55 -7.55
N LYS A 292 -6.20 -23.03 -6.43
CA LYS A 292 -5.61 -24.37 -6.25
C LYS A 292 -4.57 -24.77 -7.31
N ARG A 293 -3.98 -23.81 -8.04
CA ARG A 293 -2.91 -24.09 -8.98
C ARG A 293 -1.59 -24.21 -8.21
N GLY A 294 -0.78 -25.20 -8.58
CA GLY A 294 0.53 -25.41 -7.99
C GLY A 294 1.53 -24.32 -8.40
N VAL A 295 2.66 -24.27 -7.70
CA VAL A 295 3.75 -23.32 -7.94
C VAL A 295 4.25 -23.42 -9.38
N ASN A 296 4.14 -22.32 -10.12
CA ASN A 296 4.79 -22.15 -11.40
C ASN A 296 5.98 -21.18 -11.28
N ASP A 297 6.84 -21.17 -12.31
CA ASP A 297 7.77 -20.08 -12.57
C ASP A 297 8.96 -19.89 -11.59
N THR A 298 9.53 -21.00 -11.12
CA THR A 298 10.71 -20.98 -10.22
C THR A 298 11.94 -20.34 -10.87
N GLN A 299 12.09 -20.42 -12.20
CA GLN A 299 13.24 -19.82 -12.88
C GLN A 299 13.17 -18.29 -12.87
N ARG A 300 12.03 -17.70 -13.25
CA ARG A 300 11.85 -16.24 -13.15
C ARG A 300 12.07 -15.77 -11.72
N TYR A 301 11.58 -16.50 -10.72
CA TYR A 301 11.85 -16.16 -9.31
C TYR A 301 13.35 -16.05 -8.99
N LYS A 302 14.17 -16.99 -9.47
CA LYS A 302 15.64 -16.91 -9.30
C LYS A 302 16.23 -15.72 -10.05
N ASP A 303 15.76 -15.46 -11.26
CA ASP A 303 16.22 -14.33 -12.08
C ASP A 303 15.84 -12.97 -11.44
N LEU A 304 14.70 -12.90 -10.75
CA LEU A 304 14.28 -11.74 -9.97
C LEU A 304 15.16 -11.53 -8.73
N LEU A 305 15.52 -12.59 -8.00
CA LEU A 305 16.44 -12.51 -6.86
C LEU A 305 17.84 -12.02 -7.29
N ALA A 306 18.31 -12.48 -8.45
CA ALA A 306 19.58 -12.02 -9.03
C ALA A 306 19.57 -10.53 -9.39
N GLN A 307 18.39 -9.92 -9.53
CA GLN A 307 18.18 -8.49 -9.82
C GLN A 307 17.69 -7.69 -8.60
N SER A 308 17.78 -8.26 -7.39
CA SER A 308 17.23 -7.67 -6.17
C SER A 308 17.77 -6.26 -5.85
N ASP A 309 19.03 -5.97 -6.18
CA ASP A 309 19.60 -4.63 -5.98
C ASP A 309 18.95 -3.53 -6.83
N LYS A 310 18.26 -3.93 -7.91
CA LYS A 310 17.50 -3.02 -8.79
C LYS A 310 16.00 -3.04 -8.49
N LEU A 311 15.44 -4.22 -8.28
CA LEU A 311 13.98 -4.41 -8.27
C LEU A 311 13.35 -4.42 -6.87
N MET A 312 14.15 -4.63 -5.83
CA MET A 312 13.66 -4.88 -4.49
C MET A 312 14.27 -3.89 -3.50
N PHE A 313 13.52 -3.48 -2.49
CA PHE A 313 14.09 -2.69 -1.40
C PHE A 313 15.12 -3.50 -0.59
N PRO A 314 16.07 -2.84 0.11
CA PRO A 314 17.08 -3.53 0.92
C PRO A 314 16.47 -4.51 1.93
N GLY A 315 16.84 -5.79 1.83
CA GLY A 315 16.40 -6.87 2.73
C GLY A 315 15.23 -7.71 2.24
N LEU A 316 14.45 -7.24 1.25
CA LEU A 316 13.27 -7.98 0.75
C LEU A 316 13.62 -9.36 0.17
N ALA A 317 14.70 -9.47 -0.60
CA ALA A 317 15.16 -10.75 -1.12
C ALA A 317 15.48 -11.75 0.01
N GLY A 318 16.17 -11.27 1.05
CA GLY A 318 16.48 -12.07 2.24
C GLY A 318 15.21 -12.53 2.97
N PHE A 319 14.16 -11.69 3.02
CA PHE A 319 12.87 -12.07 3.58
C PHE A 319 12.22 -13.23 2.81
N PHE A 320 12.35 -13.27 1.48
CA PHE A 320 11.80 -14.37 0.67
C PHE A 320 12.52 -15.68 0.93
N GLU A 321 13.85 -15.63 1.02
CA GLU A 321 14.68 -16.80 1.27
C GLU A 321 14.48 -17.34 2.69
N SER A 322 14.45 -16.47 3.70
CA SER A 322 14.24 -16.87 5.09
C SER A 322 12.82 -17.35 5.37
N GLY A 323 11.84 -16.85 4.62
CA GLY A 323 10.43 -17.22 4.74
C GLY A 323 10.17 -18.64 4.27
N GLY A 324 10.97 -19.11 3.32
CA GLY A 324 10.96 -20.50 2.89
C GLY A 324 9.54 -20.94 2.50
N ASP A 325 9.20 -22.16 2.88
CA ASP A 325 7.86 -22.72 2.75
C ASP A 325 7.02 -22.52 4.03
N GLY A 326 7.47 -21.59 4.88
CA GLY A 326 6.90 -21.28 6.17
C GLY A 326 7.89 -21.51 7.32
N SER A 327 7.91 -20.58 8.28
CA SER A 327 8.83 -20.61 9.43
C SER A 327 8.26 -21.31 10.66
N CYS A 328 6.92 -21.41 10.77
CA CYS A 328 6.22 -21.98 11.93
C CYS A 328 5.37 -23.18 11.51
N LYS A 329 5.69 -24.37 12.01
CA LYS A 329 4.98 -25.62 11.66
C LYS A 329 3.49 -25.65 12.02
N ASP A 330 3.06 -24.79 12.96
CA ASP A 330 1.67 -24.74 13.44
C ASP A 330 0.83 -23.67 12.71
N CYS A 331 1.48 -22.77 11.96
CA CYS A 331 0.79 -21.82 11.08
C CYS A 331 0.35 -22.52 9.79
N ARG A 332 -0.75 -22.06 9.20
CA ARG A 332 -1.27 -22.64 7.95
C ARG A 332 -0.75 -21.86 6.73
N TYR A 333 0.29 -22.39 6.12
CA TYR A 333 0.79 -21.99 4.80
C TYR A 333 0.02 -22.70 3.69
N ARG A 334 0.09 -22.17 2.46
CA ARG A 334 -0.63 -22.68 1.31
C ARG A 334 0.23 -22.62 0.05
N ASP A 335 -0.08 -23.49 -0.90
CA ASP A 335 0.58 -23.48 -2.22
C ASP A 335 0.10 -22.32 -3.10
N SER A 336 -1.15 -21.86 -2.87
CA SER A 336 -1.79 -20.72 -3.50
C SER A 336 -2.52 -19.89 -2.43
N TYR A 337 -2.44 -18.57 -2.55
CA TYR A 337 -3.02 -17.62 -1.60
C TYR A 337 -4.21 -16.86 -2.19
N GLY A 338 -5.08 -16.37 -1.31
CA GLY A 338 -6.38 -15.81 -1.66
C GLY A 338 -7.48 -16.29 -0.71
N ALA A 339 -8.64 -15.65 -0.79
CA ALA A 339 -9.78 -16.03 0.04
C ALA A 339 -10.34 -17.39 -0.39
N GLU A 340 -10.47 -18.34 0.56
CA GLU A 340 -11.07 -19.66 0.31
C GLU A 340 -12.60 -19.60 0.35
N THR A 341 -13.13 -18.78 1.28
CA THR A 341 -14.55 -18.56 1.46
C THR A 341 -14.86 -17.06 1.41
N PRO A 342 -16.13 -16.69 1.14
CA PRO A 342 -16.58 -15.33 1.42
C PRO A 342 -16.23 -14.94 2.85
N HIS A 343 -15.95 -13.65 3.05
CA HIS A 343 -15.66 -13.08 4.36
C HIS A 343 -14.32 -13.50 5.01
N GLU A 344 -13.32 -13.96 4.26
CA GLU A 344 -11.99 -14.22 4.81
C GLU A 344 -10.90 -13.36 4.15
N PHE A 345 -9.83 -13.11 4.90
CA PHE A 345 -8.56 -12.64 4.34
C PHE A 345 -7.84 -13.79 3.63
N GLY A 346 -7.00 -13.46 2.64
CA GLY A 346 -6.35 -14.45 1.79
C GLY A 346 -4.97 -14.93 2.27
N GLY A 347 -4.45 -14.35 3.36
CA GLY A 347 -3.09 -14.60 3.88
C GLY A 347 -2.90 -15.89 4.67
N VAL A 348 -1.70 -16.03 5.26
CA VAL A 348 -1.37 -17.13 6.18
C VAL A 348 -2.22 -17.06 7.44
N LYS A 349 -2.75 -18.19 7.91
CA LYS A 349 -3.49 -18.27 9.17
C LYS A 349 -2.51 -18.58 10.32
N LEU A 350 -2.35 -17.64 11.25
CA LEU A 350 -1.44 -17.78 12.40
C LEU A 350 -1.95 -18.75 13.47
N CYS A 351 -1.04 -19.50 14.07
CA CYS A 351 -1.28 -20.27 15.29
C CYS A 351 -1.36 -19.35 16.54
N GLY A 352 -1.76 -19.92 17.68
CA GLY A 352 -1.85 -19.18 18.95
C GLY A 352 -0.53 -18.55 19.39
N GLY A 353 0.57 -19.31 19.37
CA GLY A 353 1.89 -18.80 19.79
C GLY A 353 2.43 -17.67 18.90
N CYS A 354 2.19 -17.74 17.59
CA CYS A 354 2.52 -16.60 16.72
C CYS A 354 1.66 -15.38 17.07
N LYS A 355 0.35 -15.53 17.31
CA LYS A 355 -0.52 -14.42 17.72
C LYS A 355 -0.09 -13.75 19.02
N GLU A 356 0.51 -14.49 19.95
CA GLU A 356 1.12 -13.91 21.16
C GLU A 356 2.33 -13.03 20.85
N THR A 357 3.18 -13.44 19.90
CA THR A 357 4.31 -12.61 19.43
C THR A 357 3.82 -11.31 18.81
N TRP A 358 2.75 -11.38 18.01
CA TRP A 358 2.08 -10.22 17.43
C TRP A 358 1.49 -9.30 18.48
N GLN A 359 0.84 -9.86 19.50
CA GLN A 359 0.34 -9.10 20.64
C GLN A 359 1.44 -8.30 21.31
N VAL A 360 2.53 -8.95 21.72
CA VAL A 360 3.65 -8.28 22.39
C VAL A 360 4.22 -7.14 21.54
N TYR A 361 4.39 -7.37 20.23
CA TYR A 361 4.90 -6.35 19.33
C TYR A 361 3.98 -5.12 19.23
N LEU A 362 2.68 -5.35 19.03
CA LEU A 362 1.69 -4.28 18.88
C LEU A 362 1.52 -3.48 20.17
N GLU A 363 1.54 -4.16 21.32
CA GLU A 363 1.42 -3.50 22.62
C GLU A 363 2.64 -2.63 22.94
N SER A 364 3.82 -2.93 22.36
CA SER A 364 5.06 -2.16 22.54
C SER A 364 5.17 -0.90 21.68
N LEU A 365 4.20 -0.62 20.78
CA LEU A 365 4.25 0.53 19.87
C LEU A 365 4.47 1.86 20.60
N PRO A 366 3.77 2.19 21.72
CA PRO A 366 4.01 3.45 22.43
C PRO A 366 5.46 3.60 22.94
N GLU A 367 6.05 2.54 23.48
CA GLU A 367 7.44 2.55 23.98
C GLU A 367 8.43 2.72 22.83
N ARG A 368 8.23 1.99 21.72
CA ARG A 368 9.06 2.13 20.52
C ARG A 368 8.95 3.53 19.91
N ALA A 369 7.73 4.07 19.82
CA ALA A 369 7.49 5.41 19.30
C ALA A 369 8.20 6.49 20.14
N ARG A 370 8.14 6.43 21.47
CA ARG A 370 8.85 7.38 22.35
C ARG A 370 10.37 7.27 22.22
N LYS A 371 10.90 6.08 21.97
CA LYS A 371 12.34 5.87 21.75
C LYS A 371 12.81 6.54 20.45
N VAL A 372 12.00 6.48 19.41
CA VAL A 372 12.31 7.00 18.06
C VAL A 372 12.00 8.49 17.94
N PHE A 373 10.93 8.95 18.60
CA PHE A 373 10.46 10.33 18.62
C PHE A 373 10.38 10.84 20.06
N PRO A 374 11.52 11.17 20.68
CA PRO A 374 11.55 11.63 22.08
C PRO A 374 10.72 12.90 22.30
N GLU A 375 10.51 13.72 21.27
CA GLU A 375 9.69 14.93 21.32
C GLU A 375 8.21 14.68 21.68
N ILE A 376 7.69 13.47 21.46
CA ILE A 376 6.33 13.08 21.87
C ILE A 376 6.14 13.23 23.38
N VAL A 377 7.20 13.00 24.17
CA VAL A 377 7.13 13.09 25.65
C VAL A 377 6.97 14.52 26.14
N LEU A 378 7.29 15.51 25.31
CA LEU A 378 7.16 16.93 25.62
C LEU A 378 5.73 17.45 25.41
N VAL A 379 4.84 16.63 24.86
CA VAL A 379 3.43 16.96 24.68
C VAL A 379 2.65 16.52 25.92
N GLU A 380 2.15 17.49 26.70
CA GLU A 380 1.34 17.19 27.88
C GLU A 380 0.04 16.48 27.47
N VAL A 381 -0.14 15.24 27.94
CA VAL A 381 -1.45 14.58 27.94
C VAL A 381 -2.27 15.22 29.05
N ARG A 382 -3.27 16.02 28.67
CA ARG A 382 -4.18 16.69 29.61
C ARG A 382 -5.53 15.99 29.68
#